data_AF-A0A0A7RGT4-F1
#
_entry.id   AF-A0A0A7RGT4-F1
#
_cell.length_a   1.000
_cell.length_b   1.000
_cell.length_c   1.000
_cell.angle_alpha   90.00
_cell.angle_beta   90.00
_cell.angle_gamma   90.00
#
_symmetry.space_group_name_H-M   'P 1'
#
loop_
_entity.id
_entity.type
_entity.pdbx_description
1 polymer ?
#
loop_
_entity_poly.entity_id
_entity_poly.type
_entity_poly.pdbx_seq_one_letter_code
_entity_poly.pdbx_strand_id
1 'polypeptide(L)'
;MKIEGYQGTNIYGEQAAKFTKNTQISTKQNQTTSNSAEESTSVELSERAQKILQGAQVEPEVDLKKVASLKNAINSGNYKISAEDIAKRMMAQVDIQKGD
;
A
#
# COMPACT_ATOMS: atom_id res chain seq x y z
N MET A 1 -8.29 54.25 -25.12
CA MET A 1 -8.16 52.81 -25.41
C MET A 1 -8.85 52.06 -24.29
N LYS A 2 -9.90 51.29 -24.60
CA LYS A 2 -10.58 50.40 -23.65
C LYS A 2 -10.16 48.97 -24.03
N ILE A 3 -9.57 48.23 -23.10
CA ILE A 3 -9.24 46.82 -23.30
C ILE A 3 -10.45 46.04 -22.79
N GLU A 4 -11.15 45.40 -23.71
CA GLU A 4 -12.31 44.56 -23.43
C GLU A 4 -11.85 43.27 -22.74
N GLY A 5 -12.59 42.85 -21.70
CA GLY A 5 -12.29 41.68 -20.91
C GLY A 5 -12.40 40.40 -21.75
N TYR A 6 -11.34 39.60 -21.70
CA TYR A 6 -11.28 38.28 -22.31
C TYR A 6 -12.22 37.33 -21.57
N GLN A 7 -13.36 36.97 -22.17
CA GLN A 7 -14.25 35.93 -21.66
C GLN A 7 -13.71 34.56 -22.10
N GLY A 8 -12.70 34.06 -21.39
CA GLY A 8 -12.19 32.71 -21.57
C GLY A 8 -13.21 31.67 -21.10
N THR A 9 -13.64 30.79 -21.99
CA THR A 9 -14.49 29.66 -21.68
C THR A 9 -13.74 28.68 -20.74
N ASN A 10 -14.30 28.40 -19.57
CA ASN A 10 -13.74 27.45 -18.60
C ASN A 10 -13.97 25.99 -19.06
N ILE A 11 -13.16 25.51 -20.01
CA ILE A 11 -13.31 24.16 -20.61
C ILE A 11 -12.73 23.04 -19.72
N TYR A 12 -12.22 23.36 -18.53
CA TYR A 12 -11.65 22.38 -17.58
C TYR A 12 -12.62 21.95 -16.47
N GLY A 13 -13.74 22.66 -16.27
CA GLY A 13 -14.71 22.33 -15.22
C GLY A 13 -15.60 21.12 -15.53
N GLU A 14 -15.95 20.92 -16.81
CA GLU A 14 -16.91 19.87 -17.20
C GLU A 14 -16.34 18.45 -17.15
N GLN A 15 -15.02 18.30 -17.28
CA GLN A 15 -14.37 16.99 -17.23
C GLN A 15 -14.28 16.46 -15.78
N ALA A 16 -14.08 17.35 -14.80
CA ALA A 16 -14.03 16.99 -13.38
C ALA A 16 -15.39 16.50 -12.84
N ALA A 17 -16.51 17.02 -13.38
CA ALA A 17 -17.86 16.65 -12.94
C ALA A 17 -18.32 15.25 -13.42
N LYS A 18 -17.66 14.66 -14.43
CA LYS A 18 -18.02 13.33 -14.96
C LYS A 18 -17.39 12.17 -14.18
N PHE A 19 -16.34 12.42 -13.39
CA PHE A 19 -15.68 11.38 -12.59
C PHE A 19 -16.28 11.19 -11.19
N THR A 20 -17.10 12.12 -10.70
CA THR A 20 -17.67 12.03 -9.34
C THR A 20 -19.03 11.32 -9.25
N LYS A 21 -19.62 10.91 -10.39
CA LYS A 21 -20.96 10.29 -10.41
C LYS A 21 -20.99 8.76 -10.31
N ASN A 22 -19.84 8.08 -10.35
CA ASN A 22 -19.77 6.61 -10.34
C ASN A 22 -19.29 5.98 -9.03
N THR A 23 -19.22 6.73 -7.93
CA THR A 23 -18.90 6.18 -6.60
C THR A 23 -20.13 6.15 -5.70
N GLN A 24 -21.23 5.58 -6.20
CA GLN A 24 -22.24 4.95 -5.35
C GLN A 24 -21.97 3.44 -5.36
N ILE A 25 -20.95 3.03 -4.59
CA ILE A 25 -20.70 1.62 -4.31
C ILE A 25 -21.86 1.16 -3.44
N SER A 26 -22.75 0.37 -4.05
CA SER A 26 -23.82 -0.35 -3.39
C SER A 26 -23.24 -1.24 -2.28
N THR A 27 -23.53 -0.91 -1.03
CA THR A 27 -23.41 -1.84 0.09
C THR A 27 -24.52 -2.89 -0.01
N LYS A 28 -24.34 -3.88 -0.88
CA LYS A 28 -25.14 -5.10 -0.87
C LYS A 28 -24.21 -6.28 -0.58
N GLN A 29 -24.32 -6.75 0.66
CA GLN A 29 -24.14 -8.14 1.11
C GLN A 29 -23.14 -8.97 0.30
N ASN A 30 -21.87 -8.94 0.72
CA ASN A 30 -20.99 -10.08 0.52
C ASN A 30 -21.47 -11.20 1.44
N GLN A 31 -22.36 -12.05 0.94
CA GLN A 31 -22.60 -13.37 1.50
C GLN A 31 -22.27 -14.40 0.43
N THR A 32 -20.96 -14.55 0.18
CA THR A 32 -20.44 -15.64 -0.62
C THR A 32 -19.99 -16.74 0.33
N THR A 33 -20.94 -17.52 0.85
CA THR A 33 -20.62 -18.84 1.40
C THR A 33 -20.50 -19.80 0.22
N SER A 34 -19.38 -19.72 -0.47
CA SER A 34 -18.91 -20.80 -1.34
C SER A 34 -18.18 -21.79 -0.44
N ASN A 35 -18.91 -22.75 0.12
CA ASN A 35 -18.31 -23.98 0.66
C ASN A 35 -17.85 -24.83 -0.53
N SER A 36 -16.74 -24.45 -1.14
CA SER A 36 -15.93 -25.39 -1.91
C SER A 36 -15.22 -26.26 -0.88
N ALA A 37 -15.67 -27.50 -0.74
CA ALA A 37 -14.92 -28.51 0.01
C ALA A 37 -13.66 -28.83 -0.81
N GLU A 38 -12.64 -27.98 -0.70
CA GLU A 38 -11.33 -28.26 -1.24
C GLU A 38 -10.71 -29.38 -0.41
N GLU A 39 -10.40 -30.49 -1.06
CA GLU A 39 -9.62 -31.57 -0.48
C GLU A 39 -8.32 -30.99 0.06
N SER A 40 -8.19 -30.95 1.38
CA SER A 40 -7.02 -30.39 2.06
C SER A 40 -5.87 -31.37 1.90
N THR A 41 -5.05 -31.15 0.88
CA THR A 41 -3.73 -31.75 0.80
C THR A 41 -2.88 -31.14 1.93
N SER A 42 -2.77 -31.89 3.04
CA SER A 42 -1.99 -31.48 4.20
C SER A 42 -0.52 -31.80 3.96
N VAL A 43 0.30 -30.76 3.89
CA VAL A 43 1.77 -30.89 3.81
C VAL A 43 2.34 -30.50 5.18
N GLU A 44 3.05 -31.43 5.81
CA GLU A 44 3.71 -31.16 7.09
C GLU A 44 5.03 -30.41 6.87
N LEU A 45 5.22 -29.32 7.62
CA LEU A 45 6.51 -28.62 7.66
C LEU A 45 7.56 -29.51 8.33
N SER A 46 8.79 -29.53 7.80
CA SER A 46 9.91 -30.20 8.47
C SER A 46 10.12 -29.67 9.89
N GLU A 47 10.58 -30.52 10.80
CA GLU A 47 10.83 -30.12 12.21
C GLU A 47 11.72 -28.87 12.33
N ARG A 48 12.68 -28.71 11.40
CA ARG A 48 13.55 -27.54 11.35
C ARG A 48 12.78 -26.26 11.00
N ALA A 49 11.87 -26.32 10.03
CA ALA A 49 11.03 -25.19 9.64
C ALA A 49 10.07 -24.79 10.77
N GLN A 50 9.48 -25.77 11.46
CA GLN A 50 8.61 -25.52 12.62
C GLN A 50 9.37 -24.82 13.76
N LYS A 51 10.62 -25.22 14.05
CA LYS A 51 11.46 -24.57 15.07
C LYS A 51 11.78 -23.11 14.72
N ILE A 52 12.02 -22.80 13.44
CA ILE A 52 12.26 -21.42 13.00
C ILE A 52 10.99 -20.57 13.19
N LEU A 53 9.83 -21.09 12.80
CA LEU A 53 8.53 -20.41 12.98
C LEU A 53 8.19 -20.15 14.45
N GLN A 54 8.46 -21.11 15.34
CA GLN A 54 8.24 -20.93 16.78
C GLN A 54 9.14 -19.83 17.37
N GLY A 55 10.38 -19.68 16.86
CA GLY A 55 11.25 -18.57 17.23
C GLY A 55 10.87 -17.22 16.60
N ALA A 56 10.04 -17.23 15.56
CA ALA A 56 9.61 -16.05 14.81
C ALA A 56 8.24 -15.49 15.27
N GLN A 57 7.52 -16.15 16.18
CA GLN A 57 6.29 -15.62 16.80
C GLN A 57 6.54 -14.47 17.79
N VAL A 58 7.57 -13.67 17.57
CA VAL A 58 7.72 -12.39 18.27
C VAL A 58 6.87 -11.42 17.47
N GLU A 59 5.75 -10.97 18.05
CA GLU A 59 5.05 -9.80 17.51
C GLU A 59 6.09 -8.74 17.19
N PRO A 60 6.04 -8.10 15.99
CA PRO A 60 7.08 -7.17 15.60
C PRO A 60 7.17 -6.07 16.66
N GLU A 61 8.20 -6.16 17.50
CA GLU A 61 8.39 -5.23 18.61
C GLU A 61 8.59 -3.86 17.98
N VAL A 62 7.62 -2.97 18.18
CA VAL A 62 7.70 -1.63 17.62
C VAL A 62 8.77 -0.87 18.37
N ASP A 63 9.91 -0.67 17.72
CA ASP A 63 10.97 0.18 18.26
C ASP A 63 10.50 1.65 18.28
N LEU A 64 9.94 2.05 19.42
CA LEU A 64 9.43 3.40 19.66
C LEU A 64 10.53 4.47 19.52
N LYS A 65 11.79 4.15 19.83
CA LYS A 65 12.92 5.09 19.71
C LYS A 65 13.22 5.36 18.24
N LYS A 66 13.23 4.31 17.42
CA LYS A 66 13.40 4.45 15.96
C LYS A 66 12.27 5.27 15.36
N VAL A 67 11.02 5.04 15.76
CA VAL A 67 9.87 5.83 15.30
C VAL A 67 10.00 7.31 15.68
N ALA A 68 10.35 7.60 16.93
CA ALA A 68 10.53 8.97 17.40
C ALA A 68 11.66 9.70 16.65
N SER A 69 12.80 9.02 16.45
CA SER A 69 13.93 9.55 15.67
C SER A 69 13.52 9.87 14.23
N LEU A 70 12.80 8.97 13.58
CA LEU A 70 12.32 9.16 12.22
C LEU A 70 11.36 10.36 12.10
N LYS A 71 10.40 10.48 13.03
CA LYS A 71 9.49 11.63 13.09
C LYS A 71 10.26 12.95 13.25
N ASN A 72 11.26 12.98 14.10
CA ASN A 72 12.09 14.17 14.31
C ASN A 72 12.90 14.53 13.05
N ALA A 73 13.47 13.54 12.36
CA ALA A 73 14.20 13.77 11.11
C ALA A 73 13.29 14.32 10.00
N ILE A 74 12.04 13.84 9.92
CA ILE A 74 11.04 14.35 8.98
C ILE A 74 10.66 15.80 9.34
N ASN A 75 10.31 16.06 10.59
CA ASN A 75 9.88 17.38 11.05
C ASN A 75 10.99 18.44 10.93
N SER A 76 12.25 18.04 11.09
CA SER A 76 13.41 18.93 10.94
C SER A 76 13.86 19.13 9.50
N GLY A 77 13.23 18.46 8.51
CA GLY A 77 13.63 18.53 7.09
C GLY A 77 14.94 17.81 6.77
N ASN A 78 15.50 17.07 7.72
CA ASN A 78 16.75 16.34 7.57
C ASN A 78 16.56 14.94 6.98
N TYR A 79 15.33 14.44 6.91
CA TYR A 79 15.02 13.19 6.24
C TYR A 79 15.17 13.33 4.72
N LYS A 80 16.07 12.54 4.11
CA LYS A 80 16.32 12.56 2.67
C LYS A 80 15.53 11.46 1.97
N ILE A 81 14.86 11.82 0.88
CA ILE A 81 14.12 10.90 0.03
C ILE A 81 14.86 10.82 -1.30
N SER A 82 15.35 9.63 -1.65
CA SER A 82 16.01 9.35 -2.92
C SER A 82 15.15 8.40 -3.76
N ALA A 83 14.97 8.71 -5.04
CA ALA A 83 14.29 7.82 -5.98
C ALA A 83 15.03 6.48 -6.13
N GLU A 84 16.36 6.49 -6.04
CA GLU A 84 17.20 5.29 -6.10
C GLU A 84 16.92 4.37 -4.90
N ASP A 85 16.86 4.93 -3.68
CA ASP A 85 16.58 4.16 -2.46
C ASP A 85 15.18 3.53 -2.49
N ILE A 86 14.20 4.24 -3.07
CA ILE A 86 12.84 3.73 -3.25
C ILE A 86 12.86 2.58 -4.25
N ALA A 87 13.45 2.77 -5.43
CA ALA A 87 13.52 1.75 -6.48
C ALA A 87 14.24 0.48 -5.97
N LYS A 88 15.36 0.65 -5.24
CA LYS A 88 16.10 -0.46 -4.64
C LYS A 88 15.25 -1.28 -3.67
N ARG A 89 14.44 -0.62 -2.83
CA ARG A 89 13.54 -1.30 -1.88
C ARG A 89 12.40 -2.02 -2.60
N MET A 90 11.85 -1.43 -3.66
CA MET A 90 10.82 -2.07 -4.47
C MET A 90 11.35 -3.32 -5.16
N MET A 91 12.55 -3.25 -5.76
CA MET A 91 13.17 -4.40 -6.43
C MET A 91 13.55 -5.51 -5.44
N ALA A 92 14.09 -5.15 -4.27
CA ALA A 92 14.40 -6.13 -3.23
C ALA A 92 13.17 -6.93 -2.78
N GLN A 93 11.98 -6.32 -2.75
CA GLN A 93 10.74 -7.03 -2.42
C GLN A 93 10.30 -7.99 -3.54
N VAL A 94 10.57 -7.64 -4.80
CA VAL A 94 10.25 -8.49 -5.96
C VAL A 94 11.22 -9.67 -6.07
N ASP A 95 12.51 -9.47 -5.80
CA ASP A 95 13.51 -10.53 -5.84
C ASP A 95 13.28 -11.59 -4.75
N ILE A 96 12.78 -11.18 -3.57
CA ILE A 96 12.38 -12.09 -2.50
C ILE A 96 11.20 -13.00 -2.94
N GLN A 97 10.33 -12.55 -3.84
CA GLN A 97 9.19 -13.33 -4.33
C GLN A 97 9.52 -14.24 -5.52
N LYS A 98 10.71 -14.10 -6.13
CA LYS A 98 11.14 -14.89 -7.29
C LYS A 98 12.06 -16.06 -6.93
N GLY A 99 12.34 -16.23 -5.63
CA GLY A 99 13.21 -17.26 -5.08
C GLY A 99 12.50 -18.55 -4.64
N ASP A 100 11.28 -18.82 -5.13
CA ASP A 100 10.54 -20.08 -4.96
C ASP A 100 10.39 -20.81 -6.30
#